data_AF-A0A2T6D3M1-F1
#
_entry.id   AF-A0A2T6D3M1-F1
#
_cell.length_a   1.000
_cell.length_b   1.000
_cell.length_c   1.000
_cell.angle_alpha   90.00
_cell.angle_beta   90.00
_cell.angle_gamma   90.00
#
_symmetry.space_group_name_H-M   'P 1'
#
loop_
_entity.id
_entity.type
_entity.pdbx_description
1 polymer ?
#
loop_
_entity_poly.entity_id
_entity_poly.type
_entity_poly.pdbx_seq_one_letter_code
_entity_poly.pdbx_strand_id
1 'polypeptide(L)'
;MPPDDTRSPPMSHCIDTPLHRKPDRGGFTLIELLVATAVLALISVVLAQMLSATSQTWITGQAKVNNFTKGRAMMDLLTRDLQGGVYRRDLPAFPNQTVAFFTERPGFGGNASLTRNLSWVQYDLGPSTNTVLQRADLAQAWNATGTPAFGESNAPTGAVARDTAPGIVGFQIQFVYADGSMSTTYVATNRPKAVSVGIAVVDDKTLELLALNSEDIAALRKGFSSHASGTNSVKSDWEKYLRSDLDWSAYPKSLASGLKIFERYVSLP
;
A
#
# COMPACT_ATOMS: atom_id res chain seq x y z
N MET A 1 55.46 82.57 -9.57
CA MET A 1 54.75 83.86 -9.69
C MET A 1 53.76 83.91 -8.53
N PRO A 2 54.01 84.81 -7.55
CA PRO A 2 53.27 84.98 -6.28
C PRO A 2 52.02 85.88 -6.53
N PRO A 3 51.25 86.43 -5.56
CA PRO A 3 51.44 86.59 -4.10
C PRO A 3 50.24 86.12 -3.22
N ASP A 4 50.44 85.80 -1.95
CA ASP A 4 50.45 86.72 -0.77
C ASP A 4 49.08 87.41 -0.58
N ASP A 5 48.38 87.14 0.51
CA ASP A 5 48.31 88.11 1.62
C ASP A 5 47.49 87.59 2.83
N THR A 6 48.01 88.02 3.96
CA THR A 6 47.65 88.03 5.37
C THR A 6 46.17 87.98 5.82
N ARG A 7 45.92 87.34 6.98
CA ARG A 7 45.60 88.00 8.28
C ARG A 7 44.94 87.03 9.28
N SER A 8 45.57 86.89 10.46
CA SER A 8 44.90 86.63 11.75
C SER A 8 44.32 87.97 12.29
N PRO A 9 43.38 88.06 13.28
CA PRO A 9 43.30 87.22 14.48
C PRO A 9 41.84 87.04 15.04
N PRO A 10 41.61 86.82 16.36
CA PRO A 10 40.98 85.61 16.87
C PRO A 10 39.53 85.84 17.34
N MET A 11 38.74 84.79 17.52
CA MET A 11 37.65 84.84 18.50
C MET A 11 37.23 83.45 18.95
N SER A 12 37.52 83.21 20.22
CA SER A 12 36.86 82.30 21.14
C SER A 12 35.44 81.93 20.71
N HIS A 13 35.21 80.66 20.39
CA HIS A 13 33.88 80.09 20.47
C HIS A 13 33.93 78.76 21.21
N CYS A 14 32.95 78.67 22.08
CA CYS A 14 32.79 77.74 23.17
C CYS A 14 33.07 76.29 22.79
N ILE A 15 33.70 75.61 23.72
CA ILE A 15 33.72 74.16 23.84
C ILE A 15 32.27 73.69 23.91
N ASP A 16 31.70 73.34 22.75
CA ASP A 16 30.51 72.48 22.69
C ASP A 16 31.02 71.05 22.82
N THR A 17 31.29 70.63 24.05
CA THR A 17 31.31 69.22 24.41
C THR A 17 30.01 68.61 23.92
N PRO A 18 30.01 67.64 22.98
CA PRO A 18 28.81 66.88 22.70
C PRO A 18 28.44 66.20 24.00
N LEU A 19 27.30 66.62 24.57
CA LEU A 19 26.62 65.94 25.65
C LEU A 19 26.59 64.45 25.26
N HIS A 20 27.44 63.67 25.92
CA HIS A 20 27.34 62.22 25.92
C HIS A 20 25.94 61.92 26.43
N ARG A 21 25.01 61.71 25.51
CA ARG A 21 23.72 61.11 25.81
C ARG A 21 24.09 59.76 26.38
N LYS A 22 24.04 59.65 27.71
CA LYS A 22 24.14 58.37 28.40
C LYS A 22 23.16 57.46 27.67
N PRO A 23 23.59 56.34 27.09
CA PRO A 23 22.62 55.37 26.65
C PRO A 23 21.86 55.02 27.92
N ASP A 24 20.55 55.30 27.94
CA ASP A 24 19.67 54.77 28.96
C ASP A 24 19.88 53.27 28.92
N ARG A 25 20.64 52.77 29.90
CA ARG A 25 20.78 51.34 30.16
C ARG A 25 19.47 50.92 30.82
N GLY A 26 18.39 50.95 30.04
CA GLY A 26 17.11 50.38 30.41
C GLY A 26 17.30 48.87 30.49
N GLY A 27 17.58 48.38 31.70
CA GLY A 27 17.43 46.96 31.98
C GLY A 27 15.95 46.60 31.87
N PHE A 28 15.65 45.47 31.22
CA PHE A 28 14.30 44.95 31.17
C PHE A 28 13.75 44.77 32.59
N THR A 29 12.54 45.23 32.82
CA THR A 29 11.85 45.03 34.08
C THR A 29 11.51 43.54 34.26
N LEU A 30 11.40 43.09 35.50
CA LEU A 30 11.05 41.71 35.84
C LEU A 30 9.71 41.30 35.23
N ILE A 31 8.79 42.26 35.09
CA ILE A 31 7.49 42.09 34.43
C ILE A 31 7.64 41.86 32.92
N GLU A 32 8.51 42.61 32.24
CA GLU A 32 8.73 42.43 30.80
C GLU A 32 9.36 41.07 30.50
N LEU A 33 10.27 40.59 31.36
CA LEU A 33 10.82 39.23 31.24
C LEU A 33 9.75 38.15 31.47
N LEU A 34 8.85 38.34 32.44
CA LEU A 34 7.77 37.40 32.71
C LEU A 34 6.76 37.35 31.55
N VAL A 35 6.40 38.51 30.99
CA VAL A 35 5.53 38.58 29.81
C VAL A 35 6.21 37.98 28.58
N ALA A 36 7.48 38.30 28.32
CA ALA A 36 8.23 37.75 27.18
C ALA A 36 8.35 36.22 27.25
N THR A 37 8.62 35.66 28.44
CA THR A 37 8.67 34.20 28.63
C THR A 37 7.29 33.55 28.51
N ALA A 38 6.22 34.18 29.00
CA ALA A 38 4.85 33.69 28.82
C ALA A 38 4.44 33.65 27.34
N VAL A 39 4.72 34.71 26.58
CA VAL A 39 4.45 34.77 25.14
C VAL A 39 5.29 33.74 24.38
N LEU A 40 6.58 33.61 24.71
CA LEU A 40 7.45 32.60 24.11
C LEU A 40 6.95 31.18 24.38
N ALA A 41 6.52 30.88 25.61
CA ALA A 41 5.96 29.58 25.96
C ALA A 41 4.69 29.29 25.16
N LEU A 42 3.80 30.28 25.03
CA LEU A 42 2.57 30.15 24.26
C LEU A 42 2.87 29.90 22.77
N ILE A 43 3.78 30.67 22.16
CA ILE A 43 4.21 30.46 20.77
C ILE A 43 4.82 29.06 20.60
N SER A 44 5.66 28.63 21.54
CA SER A 44 6.32 27.32 21.49
C SER A 44 5.31 26.17 21.51
N VAL A 45 4.25 26.27 22.33
CA VAL A 45 3.17 25.27 22.37
C VAL A 45 2.43 25.22 21.04
N VAL A 46 2.10 26.37 20.45
CA VAL A 46 1.43 26.43 19.15
C VAL A 46 2.30 25.81 18.05
N LEU A 47 3.59 26.11 18.02
CA LEU A 47 4.53 25.52 17.07
C LEU A 47 4.65 23.99 17.25
N ALA A 48 4.70 23.52 18.49
CA ALA A 48 4.75 22.08 18.78
C ALA A 48 3.46 21.36 18.30
N GLN A 49 2.29 21.98 18.48
CA GLN A 49 1.03 21.44 17.99
C GLN A 49 0.99 21.39 16.45
N MET A 50 1.43 22.45 15.77
CA MET A 50 1.51 22.48 14.30
C MET A 50 2.47 21.41 13.76
N LEU A 51 3.64 21.25 14.39
CA LEU A 51 4.61 20.23 14.00
C LEU A 51 4.06 18.82 14.21
N SER A 52 3.37 18.58 15.33
CA SER A 52 2.72 17.30 15.63
C SER A 52 1.63 16.96 14.60
N ALA A 53 0.75 17.91 14.27
CA ALA A 53 -0.29 17.73 13.27
C ALA A 53 0.29 17.45 11.87
N THR A 54 1.36 18.16 11.50
CA THR A 54 2.07 17.96 10.23
C THR A 54 2.69 16.57 10.17
N SER A 55 3.36 16.14 11.25
CA SER A 55 3.97 14.81 11.37
C SER A 55 2.92 13.70 11.25
N GLN A 56 1.78 13.83 11.94
CA GLN A 56 0.70 12.84 11.88
C GLN A 56 0.10 12.74 10.46
N THR A 57 -0.06 13.88 9.79
CA THR A 57 -0.56 13.95 8.41
C THR A 57 0.43 13.31 7.44
N TRP A 58 1.73 13.54 7.63
CA TRP A 58 2.80 12.93 6.85
C TRP A 58 2.80 11.40 6.99
N ILE A 59 2.76 10.89 8.22
CA ILE A 59 2.71 9.44 8.50
C ILE A 59 1.47 8.80 7.86
N THR A 60 0.31 9.45 8.01
CA THR A 60 -0.95 8.95 7.41
C THR A 60 -0.88 8.97 5.88
N GLY A 61 -0.27 10.01 5.29
CA GLY A 61 -0.01 10.11 3.87
C GLY A 61 0.88 8.98 3.36
N GLN A 62 1.97 8.70 4.07
CA GLN A 62 2.89 7.60 3.74
C GLN A 62 2.20 6.24 3.79
N ALA A 63 1.39 5.97 4.82
CA ALA A 63 0.61 4.74 4.95
C ALA A 63 -0.38 4.57 3.78
N LYS A 64 -1.01 5.66 3.34
CA LYS A 64 -1.89 5.65 2.17
C LYS A 64 -1.09 5.31 0.91
N VAL A 65 0.00 6.01 0.63
CA VAL A 65 0.85 5.77 -0.55
C VAL A 65 1.36 4.33 -0.60
N ASN A 66 1.81 3.78 0.52
CA ASN A 66 2.27 2.40 0.64
C ASN A 66 1.17 1.40 0.22
N ASN A 67 -0.02 1.53 0.83
CA ASN A 67 -1.17 0.68 0.50
C ASN A 67 -1.56 0.73 -0.97
N PHE A 68 -1.64 1.95 -1.55
CA PHE A 68 -2.00 2.12 -2.95
C PHE A 68 -0.92 1.55 -3.88
N THR A 69 0.36 1.68 -3.54
CA THR A 69 1.47 1.14 -4.32
C THR A 69 1.39 -0.39 -4.38
N LYS A 70 1.25 -1.05 -3.23
CA LYS A 70 1.09 -2.51 -3.13
C LYS A 70 -0.18 -2.98 -3.82
N GLY A 71 -1.32 -2.38 -3.48
CA GLY A 71 -2.62 -2.77 -4.02
C GLY A 71 -2.68 -2.64 -5.54
N ARG A 72 -2.12 -1.55 -6.09
CA ARG A 72 -2.06 -1.33 -7.54
C ARG A 72 -1.13 -2.32 -8.23
N ALA A 73 0.09 -2.52 -7.72
CA ALA A 73 1.05 -3.47 -8.30
C ALA A 73 0.45 -4.88 -8.37
N MET A 74 -0.23 -5.32 -7.31
CA MET A 74 -0.87 -6.62 -7.24
C MET A 74 -2.08 -6.75 -8.15
N MET A 75 -2.95 -5.75 -8.17
CA MET A 75 -4.09 -5.73 -9.07
C MET A 75 -3.66 -5.74 -10.53
N ASP A 76 -2.63 -4.97 -10.88
CA ASP A 76 -2.10 -4.92 -12.24
C ASP A 76 -1.48 -6.27 -12.63
N LEU A 77 -0.72 -6.92 -11.74
CA LEU A 77 -0.16 -8.26 -11.97
C LEU A 77 -1.26 -9.31 -12.18
N LEU A 78 -2.24 -9.39 -11.28
CA LEU A 78 -3.38 -10.32 -11.37
C LEU A 78 -4.22 -10.08 -12.62
N THR A 79 -4.53 -8.81 -12.91
CA THR A 79 -5.28 -8.44 -14.12
C THR A 79 -4.56 -8.93 -15.36
N ARG A 80 -3.26 -8.67 -15.42
CA ARG A 80 -2.45 -9.04 -16.57
C ARG A 80 -2.51 -10.55 -16.76
N ASP A 81 -2.30 -11.33 -15.71
CA ASP A 81 -2.29 -12.80 -15.80
C ASP A 81 -3.67 -13.35 -16.17
N LEU A 82 -4.74 -12.88 -15.52
CA LEU A 82 -6.11 -13.28 -15.82
C LEU A 82 -6.50 -12.97 -17.28
N GLN A 83 -6.15 -11.78 -17.78
CA GLN A 83 -6.42 -11.42 -19.18
C GLN A 83 -5.60 -12.23 -20.18
N GLY A 84 -4.38 -12.64 -19.81
CA GLY A 84 -3.55 -13.52 -20.60
C GLY A 84 -3.84 -15.00 -20.34
N GLY A 85 -4.91 -15.34 -19.62
CA GLY A 85 -5.24 -16.71 -19.23
C GLY A 85 -5.86 -17.51 -20.37
N VAL A 86 -5.58 -18.81 -20.41
CA VAL A 86 -6.13 -19.77 -21.38
C VAL A 86 -7.20 -20.61 -20.70
N TYR A 87 -8.46 -20.24 -20.88
CA TYR A 87 -9.61 -20.86 -20.19
C TYR A 87 -10.31 -21.94 -21.02
N ARG A 88 -9.54 -22.88 -21.58
CA ARG A 88 -10.10 -23.99 -22.38
C ARG A 88 -10.76 -25.04 -21.49
N ARG A 89 -11.82 -25.70 -21.96
CA ARG A 89 -12.58 -26.70 -21.19
C ARG A 89 -11.78 -27.96 -20.81
N ASP A 90 -10.74 -28.22 -21.56
CA ASP A 90 -9.84 -29.37 -21.48
C ASP A 90 -8.47 -28.96 -20.90
N LEU A 91 -8.43 -27.82 -20.20
CA LEU A 91 -7.29 -27.37 -19.40
C LEU A 91 -7.79 -27.06 -17.98
N PRO A 92 -6.97 -27.29 -16.94
CA PRO A 92 -7.29 -26.85 -15.59
C PRO A 92 -7.39 -25.32 -15.55
N ALA A 93 -8.50 -24.83 -15.00
CA ALA A 93 -8.68 -23.45 -14.61
C ALA A 93 -9.35 -23.44 -13.23
N PHE A 94 -8.75 -22.68 -12.32
CA PHE A 94 -9.18 -22.54 -10.93
C PHE A 94 -9.40 -23.88 -10.17
N PRO A 95 -8.44 -24.83 -10.23
CA PRO A 95 -8.58 -26.12 -9.56
C PRO A 95 -8.73 -25.93 -8.05
N ASN A 96 -9.64 -26.68 -7.43
CA ASN A 96 -9.94 -26.58 -6.00
C ASN A 96 -10.28 -25.15 -5.53
N GLN A 97 -10.85 -24.32 -6.42
CA GLN A 97 -11.16 -22.90 -6.16
C GLN A 97 -9.91 -22.04 -5.86
N THR A 98 -8.72 -22.56 -6.14
CA THR A 98 -7.47 -21.79 -6.07
C THR A 98 -7.33 -20.91 -7.31
N VAL A 99 -6.63 -19.79 -7.19
CA VAL A 99 -6.39 -18.91 -8.34
C VAL A 99 -5.22 -19.45 -9.13
N ALA A 100 -5.48 -20.45 -9.97
CA ALA A 100 -4.46 -21.09 -10.78
C ALA A 100 -4.96 -21.46 -12.18
N PHE A 101 -4.15 -21.19 -13.20
CA PHE A 101 -4.52 -21.37 -14.61
C PHE A 101 -3.27 -21.28 -15.51
N PHE A 102 -3.42 -21.68 -16.77
CA PHE A 102 -2.40 -21.42 -17.79
C PHE A 102 -2.52 -20.00 -18.33
N THR A 103 -1.40 -19.34 -18.59
CA THR A 103 -1.33 -18.02 -19.23
C THR A 103 -0.36 -18.03 -20.40
N GLU A 104 -0.65 -17.24 -21.45
CA GLU A 104 0.16 -17.04 -22.66
C GLU A 104 1.40 -16.17 -22.41
N ARG A 105 2.09 -16.43 -21.30
CA ARG A 105 3.30 -15.73 -20.90
C ARG A 105 4.43 -16.71 -20.70
N PRO A 106 5.68 -16.25 -20.84
CA PRO A 106 6.80 -17.10 -20.51
C PRO A 106 6.84 -17.22 -18.98
N GLY A 107 6.89 -18.46 -18.51
CA GLY A 107 7.03 -18.75 -17.09
C GLY A 107 8.46 -18.63 -16.63
N PHE A 108 8.66 -18.78 -15.33
CA PHE A 108 9.98 -18.95 -14.76
C PHE A 108 10.34 -20.44 -14.69
N GLY A 109 11.62 -20.75 -14.87
CA GLY A 109 12.15 -22.12 -14.85
C GLY A 109 12.22 -22.77 -16.23
N GLY A 110 13.12 -23.73 -16.40
CA GLY A 110 13.35 -24.43 -17.67
C GLY A 110 14.41 -23.80 -18.58
N ASN A 111 14.76 -24.51 -19.65
CA ASN A 111 15.69 -24.02 -20.66
C ASN A 111 14.97 -23.06 -21.61
N ALA A 112 15.40 -21.79 -21.65
CA ALA A 112 14.77 -20.73 -22.44
C ALA A 112 14.62 -21.05 -23.94
N SER A 113 15.48 -21.93 -24.49
CA SER A 113 15.41 -22.35 -25.90
C SER A 113 14.32 -23.39 -26.18
N LEU A 114 13.78 -24.01 -25.14
CA LEU A 114 12.77 -25.07 -25.22
C LEU A 114 11.42 -24.64 -24.64
N THR A 115 11.34 -23.53 -23.93
CA THR A 115 10.09 -23.05 -23.32
C THR A 115 9.21 -22.34 -24.34
N ARG A 116 7.92 -22.69 -24.36
CA ARG A 116 6.89 -21.94 -25.09
C ARG A 116 6.44 -20.72 -24.30
N ASN A 117 5.75 -19.79 -24.97
CA ASN A 117 5.09 -18.66 -24.34
C ASN A 117 3.80 -19.10 -23.63
N LEU A 118 3.91 -20.10 -22.75
CA LEU A 118 2.84 -20.66 -21.95
C LEU A 118 3.41 -21.04 -20.58
N SER A 119 2.73 -20.64 -19.52
CA SER A 119 3.10 -21.00 -18.16
C SER A 119 1.89 -21.28 -17.30
N TRP A 120 2.04 -22.19 -16.36
CA TRP A 120 1.09 -22.33 -15.26
C TRP A 120 1.39 -21.26 -14.23
N VAL A 121 0.36 -20.55 -13.78
CA VAL A 121 0.45 -19.58 -12.68
C VAL A 121 -0.48 -19.99 -11.56
N GLN A 122 -0.06 -19.75 -10.33
CA GLN A 122 -0.87 -19.98 -9.14
C GLN A 122 -0.64 -18.85 -8.14
N TYR A 123 -1.72 -18.34 -7.56
CA TYR A 123 -1.66 -17.37 -6.46
C TYR A 123 -2.13 -18.01 -5.17
N ASP A 124 -1.35 -17.82 -4.12
CA ASP A 124 -1.67 -18.32 -2.80
C ASP A 124 -1.14 -17.37 -1.73
N LEU A 125 -1.89 -17.19 -0.65
CA LEU A 125 -1.42 -16.43 0.51
C LEU A 125 -0.63 -17.32 1.48
N GLY A 126 -0.40 -18.59 1.17
CA GLY A 126 0.32 -19.52 2.03
C GLY A 126 -0.41 -19.75 3.36
N PRO A 127 0.32 -20.16 4.41
CA PRO A 127 -0.25 -20.45 5.73
C PRO A 127 -0.98 -19.23 6.29
N SER A 128 -1.97 -19.42 7.17
CA SER A 128 -2.89 -18.38 7.66
C SER A 128 -2.22 -17.16 8.31
N THR A 129 -0.95 -17.24 8.71
CA THR A 129 -0.19 -16.14 9.30
C THR A 129 0.65 -15.37 8.29
N ASN A 130 0.79 -15.88 7.06
CA ASN A 130 1.52 -15.19 6.00
C ASN A 130 0.73 -13.97 5.51
N THR A 131 1.47 -12.93 5.15
CA THR A 131 0.95 -11.65 4.67
C THR A 131 1.50 -11.28 3.29
N VAL A 132 2.20 -12.21 2.65
CA VAL A 132 2.74 -12.03 1.31
C VAL A 132 1.90 -12.88 0.36
N LEU A 133 1.24 -12.25 -0.62
CA LEU A 133 0.66 -13.03 -1.72
C LEU A 133 1.81 -13.60 -2.54
N GLN A 134 1.84 -14.90 -2.70
CA GLN A 134 2.83 -15.56 -3.51
C GLN A 134 2.24 -15.83 -4.89
N ARG A 135 3.05 -15.62 -5.91
CA ARG A 135 2.76 -16.01 -7.29
C ARG A 135 3.75 -17.09 -7.67
N ALA A 136 3.26 -18.30 -7.88
CA ALA A 136 4.04 -19.42 -8.38
C ALA A 136 3.94 -19.52 -9.90
N ASP A 137 5.04 -19.94 -10.55
CA ASP A 137 5.08 -20.18 -11.99
C ASP A 137 5.71 -21.52 -12.32
N LEU A 138 5.26 -22.09 -13.44
CA LEU A 138 5.92 -23.19 -14.11
C LEU A 138 5.88 -22.97 -15.63
N ALA A 139 7.04 -22.67 -16.21
CA ALA A 139 7.17 -22.58 -17.67
C ALA A 139 6.88 -23.94 -18.33
N GLN A 140 6.20 -23.91 -19.48
CA GLN A 140 5.90 -25.11 -20.26
C GLN A 140 6.89 -25.23 -21.42
N ALA A 141 7.39 -26.43 -21.68
CA ALA A 141 8.30 -26.71 -22.79
C ALA A 141 7.55 -27.04 -24.09
N TRP A 142 8.21 -26.87 -25.23
CA TRP A 142 7.86 -27.45 -26.52
C TRP A 142 8.27 -28.93 -26.55
N ASN A 143 7.50 -29.79 -25.89
CA ASN A 143 7.68 -31.23 -26.01
C ASN A 143 6.37 -31.87 -26.50
N ALA A 144 6.49 -32.81 -27.44
CA ALA A 144 5.34 -33.49 -28.03
C ALA A 144 4.58 -34.38 -27.02
N THR A 145 5.20 -34.72 -25.90
CA THR A 145 4.68 -35.60 -24.85
C THR A 145 4.47 -34.91 -23.50
N GLY A 146 4.72 -33.60 -23.38
CA GLY A 146 4.59 -32.92 -22.08
C GLY A 146 3.36 -32.06 -21.94
N THR A 147 3.22 -31.55 -20.72
CA THR A 147 2.06 -30.80 -20.28
C THR A 147 2.08 -29.34 -20.76
N PRO A 148 0.91 -28.69 -20.81
CA PRO A 148 -0.40 -29.34 -20.93
C PRO A 148 -0.58 -30.02 -22.30
N ALA A 149 -1.07 -31.26 -22.27
CA ALA A 149 -1.63 -31.97 -23.42
C ALA A 149 -3.11 -31.62 -23.59
N PHE A 150 -3.70 -31.95 -24.75
CA PHE A 150 -5.15 -31.84 -24.92
C PHE A 150 -5.88 -32.80 -23.99
N GLY A 151 -6.94 -32.33 -23.32
CA GLY A 151 -7.68 -33.17 -22.36
C GLY A 151 -7.07 -33.24 -20.97
N GLU A 152 -5.96 -32.54 -20.70
CA GLU A 152 -5.37 -32.50 -19.36
C GLU A 152 -6.24 -31.65 -18.43
N SER A 153 -6.87 -32.27 -17.44
CA SER A 153 -7.69 -31.57 -16.45
C SER A 153 -6.98 -31.37 -15.12
N ASN A 154 -5.80 -31.96 -14.91
CA ASN A 154 -5.08 -31.85 -13.65
C ASN A 154 -4.13 -30.66 -13.65
N ALA A 155 -4.08 -29.97 -12.51
CA ALA A 155 -3.09 -28.92 -12.30
C ALA A 155 -1.68 -29.51 -12.36
N PRO A 156 -0.73 -28.89 -13.09
CA PRO A 156 0.65 -29.34 -13.13
C PRO A 156 1.34 -29.11 -11.76
N THR A 157 2.28 -29.98 -11.43
CA THR A 157 3.06 -29.90 -10.19
C THR A 157 4.41 -29.22 -10.44
N GLY A 158 5.03 -28.68 -9.37
CA GLY A 158 6.37 -28.10 -9.44
C GLY A 158 6.42 -26.60 -9.77
N ALA A 159 5.30 -25.88 -9.65
CA ALA A 159 5.31 -24.42 -9.74
C ALA A 159 6.15 -23.81 -8.60
N VAL A 160 7.02 -22.86 -8.96
CA VAL A 160 7.95 -22.23 -8.01
C VAL A 160 7.37 -20.91 -7.53
N ALA A 161 6.99 -20.86 -6.25
CA ALA A 161 6.44 -19.67 -5.59
C ALA A 161 7.46 -18.54 -5.51
N ARG A 162 7.00 -17.32 -5.76
CA ARG A 162 7.76 -16.09 -5.55
C ARG A 162 6.92 -15.08 -4.78
N ASP A 163 7.56 -14.42 -3.84
CA ASP A 163 6.97 -13.35 -3.06
C ASP A 163 6.67 -12.15 -3.96
N THR A 164 5.48 -11.56 -3.80
CA THR A 164 5.06 -10.40 -4.61
C THR A 164 5.11 -9.12 -3.79
N ALA A 165 4.11 -8.89 -2.94
CA ALA A 165 4.03 -7.75 -2.04
C ALA A 165 3.61 -8.20 -0.63
N PRO A 166 4.26 -7.68 0.43
CA PRO A 166 3.87 -7.94 1.81
C PRO A 166 2.68 -7.08 2.23
N GLY A 167 2.04 -7.45 3.33
CA GLY A 167 0.91 -6.71 3.90
C GLY A 167 -0.44 -7.01 3.23
N ILE A 168 -0.55 -8.13 2.51
CA ILE A 168 -1.82 -8.61 1.98
C ILE A 168 -2.44 -9.56 3.01
N VAL A 169 -3.51 -9.09 3.64
CA VAL A 169 -4.21 -9.80 4.73
C VAL A 169 -5.56 -10.35 4.29
N GLY A 170 -5.94 -10.14 3.03
CA GLY A 170 -7.12 -10.73 2.42
C GLY A 170 -6.92 -10.86 0.93
N PHE A 171 -7.32 -12.01 0.38
CA PHE A 171 -7.29 -12.28 -1.05
C PHE A 171 -8.47 -13.20 -1.37
N GLN A 172 -9.30 -12.79 -2.31
CA GLN A 172 -10.45 -13.57 -2.76
C GLN A 172 -10.73 -13.26 -4.22
N ILE A 173 -11.22 -14.27 -4.94
CA ILE A 173 -11.81 -14.08 -6.26
C ILE A 173 -13.27 -14.50 -6.27
N GLN A 174 -14.04 -13.88 -7.15
CA GLN A 174 -15.41 -14.24 -7.47
C GLN A 174 -15.58 -14.24 -8.98
N PHE A 175 -16.39 -15.17 -9.47
CA PHE A 175 -16.70 -15.35 -10.88
C PHE A 175 -18.03 -14.68 -11.18
N VAL A 176 -18.06 -13.84 -12.22
CA VAL A 176 -19.27 -13.16 -12.70
C VAL A 176 -19.72 -13.84 -13.98
N TYR A 177 -20.95 -14.33 -14.00
CA TYR A 177 -21.54 -15.06 -15.13
C TYR A 177 -22.33 -14.13 -16.05
N ALA A 178 -22.75 -14.67 -17.20
CA ALA A 178 -23.42 -13.89 -18.24
C ALA A 178 -24.82 -13.37 -17.80
N ASP A 179 -25.45 -14.02 -16.83
CA ASP A 179 -26.71 -13.61 -16.22
C ASP A 179 -26.53 -12.53 -15.12
N GLY A 180 -25.29 -12.11 -14.86
CA GLY A 180 -24.94 -11.16 -13.81
C GLY A 180 -24.83 -11.79 -12.42
N SER A 181 -25.07 -13.10 -12.29
CA SER A 181 -24.83 -13.80 -11.02
C SER A 181 -23.35 -13.85 -10.70
N MET A 182 -23.04 -13.86 -9.40
CA MET A 182 -21.68 -14.03 -8.89
C MET A 182 -21.57 -15.37 -8.16
N SER A 183 -20.36 -15.93 -8.10
CA SER A 183 -20.05 -17.08 -7.25
C SER A 183 -18.57 -17.09 -6.86
N THR A 184 -18.23 -17.60 -5.68
CA THR A 184 -16.83 -17.93 -5.32
C THR A 184 -16.36 -19.25 -5.94
N THR A 185 -17.28 -20.06 -6.48
CA THR A 185 -16.96 -21.36 -7.06
C THR A 185 -16.89 -21.25 -8.58
N TYR A 186 -15.78 -21.74 -9.15
CA TYR A 186 -15.61 -21.85 -10.59
C TYR A 186 -16.38 -23.06 -11.13
N VAL A 187 -17.15 -22.86 -12.20
CA VAL A 187 -17.91 -23.93 -12.86
C VAL A 187 -17.49 -24.00 -14.33
N ALA A 188 -16.68 -25.00 -14.70
CA ALA A 188 -16.13 -25.08 -16.07
C ALA A 188 -17.19 -25.19 -17.18
N THR A 189 -18.36 -25.77 -16.88
CA THR A 189 -19.48 -25.92 -17.83
C THR A 189 -20.26 -24.62 -18.05
N ASN A 190 -20.25 -23.71 -17.06
CA ASN A 190 -20.85 -22.39 -17.16
C ASN A 190 -19.73 -21.35 -17.13
N ARG A 191 -19.24 -20.90 -18.28
CA ARG A 191 -18.05 -20.05 -18.29
C ARG A 191 -18.33 -18.65 -17.74
N PRO A 192 -17.57 -18.19 -16.73
CA PRO A 192 -17.67 -16.80 -16.27
C PRO A 192 -17.18 -15.84 -17.34
N LYS A 193 -17.77 -14.64 -17.37
CA LYS A 193 -17.42 -13.54 -18.27
C LYS A 193 -16.39 -12.60 -17.68
N ALA A 194 -16.38 -12.51 -16.34
CA ALA A 194 -15.38 -11.73 -15.62
C ALA A 194 -15.05 -12.40 -14.30
N VAL A 195 -13.93 -11.99 -13.72
CA VAL A 195 -13.51 -12.31 -12.36
C VAL A 195 -13.42 -11.01 -11.59
N SER A 196 -14.09 -10.92 -10.44
CA SER A 196 -13.80 -9.91 -9.44
C SER A 196 -12.64 -10.40 -8.60
N VAL A 197 -11.59 -9.59 -8.51
CA VAL A 197 -10.44 -9.83 -7.64
C VAL A 197 -10.53 -8.84 -6.49
N GLY A 198 -10.55 -9.34 -5.25
CA GLY A 198 -10.50 -8.53 -4.04
C GLY A 198 -9.22 -8.77 -3.25
N ILE A 199 -8.54 -7.70 -2.84
CA ILE A 199 -7.39 -7.76 -1.92
C ILE A 199 -7.55 -6.75 -0.79
N ALA A 200 -7.16 -7.16 0.42
CA ALA A 200 -7.10 -6.31 1.59
C ALA A 200 -5.63 -6.11 1.94
N VAL A 201 -5.19 -4.85 1.95
CA VAL A 201 -3.79 -4.46 2.11
C VAL A 201 -3.65 -3.60 3.36
N VAL A 202 -2.59 -3.84 4.13
CA VAL A 202 -2.18 -3.03 5.27
C VAL A 202 -0.84 -2.33 5.00
N ASP A 203 -0.69 -1.14 5.58
CA ASP A 203 0.58 -0.40 5.52
C ASP A 203 1.65 -1.08 6.38
N ASP A 204 2.92 -0.73 6.14
CA ASP A 204 4.06 -1.37 6.80
C ASP A 204 4.01 -1.24 8.33
N LYS A 205 3.61 -0.08 8.87
CA LYS A 205 3.57 0.13 10.33
C LYS A 205 2.47 -0.73 10.97
N THR A 206 1.30 -0.80 10.34
CA THR A 206 0.23 -1.69 10.80
C THR A 206 0.65 -3.15 10.69
N LEU A 207 1.35 -3.52 9.62
CA LEU A 207 1.86 -4.88 9.43
C LEU A 207 2.84 -5.27 10.53
N GLU A 208 3.79 -4.39 10.88
CA GLU A 208 4.74 -4.61 11.98
C GLU A 208 4.01 -4.86 13.31
N LEU A 209 2.98 -4.06 13.61
CA LEU A 209 2.19 -4.22 14.83
C LEU A 209 1.35 -5.50 14.84
N LEU A 210 0.77 -5.89 13.70
CA LEU A 210 0.06 -7.16 13.56
C LEU A 210 1.01 -8.36 13.66
N ALA A 211 2.24 -8.23 13.17
CA ALA A 211 3.23 -9.31 13.21
C ALA A 211 3.68 -9.66 14.63
N LEU A 212 3.47 -8.76 15.61
CA LEU A 212 3.71 -9.05 17.02
C LEU A 212 2.76 -10.13 17.56
N ASN A 213 1.58 -10.28 16.94
CA ASN A 213 0.61 -11.32 17.27
C ASN A 213 0.10 -11.99 15.99
N SER A 214 0.76 -13.06 15.56
CA SER A 214 0.42 -13.76 14.33
C SER A 214 -1.00 -14.36 14.32
N GLU A 215 -1.62 -14.56 15.49
CA GLU A 215 -3.01 -15.03 15.58
C GLU A 215 -4.00 -13.98 15.08
N ASP A 216 -3.69 -12.69 15.25
CA ASP A 216 -4.53 -11.59 14.75
C ASP A 216 -4.54 -11.60 13.21
N ILE A 217 -3.40 -11.90 12.58
CA ILE A 217 -3.32 -12.04 11.12
C ILE A 217 -4.19 -13.21 10.66
N ALA A 218 -4.10 -14.35 11.34
CA ALA A 218 -4.88 -15.54 11.01
C ALA A 218 -6.39 -15.31 11.21
N ALA A 219 -6.78 -14.64 12.29
CA ALA A 219 -8.17 -14.29 12.59
C ALA A 219 -8.73 -13.32 11.54
N LEU A 220 -7.97 -12.27 11.20
CA LEU A 220 -8.35 -11.30 10.18
C LEU A 220 -8.50 -11.96 8.80
N ARG A 221 -7.55 -12.82 8.41
CA ARG A 221 -7.61 -13.60 7.16
C ARG A 221 -8.82 -14.51 7.11
N LYS A 222 -9.11 -15.22 8.20
CA LYS A 222 -10.30 -16.07 8.32
C LYS A 222 -11.58 -15.25 8.21
N GLY A 223 -11.61 -14.06 8.83
CA GLY A 223 -12.73 -13.13 8.72
C GLY A 223 -13.00 -12.74 7.28
N PHE A 224 -11.99 -12.35 6.52
CA PHE A 224 -12.16 -12.02 5.10
C PHE A 224 -12.62 -13.22 4.26
N SER A 225 -12.05 -14.41 4.46
CA SER A 225 -12.43 -15.58 3.67
C SER A 225 -13.84 -16.09 4.00
N SER A 226 -14.26 -16.01 5.27
CA SER A 226 -15.59 -16.49 5.67
C SER A 226 -16.74 -15.54 5.30
N HIS A 227 -16.45 -14.25 5.08
CA HIS A 227 -17.47 -13.25 4.76
C HIS A 227 -17.60 -12.96 3.26
N ALA A 228 -16.75 -13.54 2.41
CA ALA A 228 -16.93 -13.47 0.96
C ALA A 228 -18.10 -14.37 0.52
N SER A 229 -19.30 -13.79 0.45
CA SER A 229 -20.56 -14.51 0.21
C SER A 229 -20.62 -15.14 -1.19
N GLY A 230 -19.94 -14.54 -2.16
CA GLY A 230 -20.05 -14.89 -3.56
C GLY A 230 -21.31 -14.38 -4.23
N THR A 231 -22.21 -13.69 -3.52
CA THR A 231 -23.44 -13.11 -4.10
C THR A 231 -23.38 -11.60 -4.24
N ASN A 232 -22.54 -10.94 -3.44
CA ASN A 232 -22.17 -9.53 -3.61
C ASN A 232 -20.69 -9.40 -3.98
N SER A 233 -20.30 -8.20 -4.42
CA SER A 233 -18.89 -7.83 -4.60
C SER A 233 -18.07 -8.12 -3.34
N VAL A 234 -16.85 -8.62 -3.50
CA VAL A 234 -15.92 -8.92 -2.39
C VAL A 234 -15.73 -7.71 -1.49
N LYS A 235 -15.62 -6.52 -2.09
CA LYS A 235 -15.42 -5.28 -1.33
C LYS A 235 -16.60 -4.97 -0.42
N SER A 236 -17.83 -5.05 -0.92
CA SER A 236 -19.03 -4.79 -0.11
C SER A 236 -19.12 -5.74 1.08
N ASP A 237 -18.86 -7.03 0.85
CA ASP A 237 -18.89 -8.05 1.89
C ASP A 237 -17.83 -7.79 2.97
N TRP A 238 -16.61 -7.45 2.57
CA TRP A 238 -15.53 -7.15 3.50
C TRP A 238 -15.74 -5.83 4.24
N GLU A 239 -16.26 -4.79 3.58
CA GLU A 239 -16.61 -3.54 4.24
C GLU A 239 -17.72 -3.75 5.28
N LYS A 240 -18.69 -4.65 5.01
CA LYS A 240 -19.70 -5.04 5.99
C LYS A 240 -19.05 -5.74 7.18
N TYR A 241 -18.23 -6.76 6.94
CA TYR A 241 -17.48 -7.48 7.98
C TYR A 241 -16.71 -6.51 8.89
N LEU A 242 -15.94 -5.58 8.30
CA LEU A 242 -15.17 -4.60 9.06
C LEU A 242 -16.04 -3.63 9.89
N ARG A 243 -17.28 -3.37 9.46
CA ARG A 243 -18.18 -2.45 10.17
C ARG A 243 -18.99 -3.13 11.27
N SER A 244 -19.45 -4.35 11.05
CA SER A 244 -20.43 -5.00 11.94
C SER A 244 -19.86 -6.16 12.77
N ASP A 245 -18.87 -6.88 12.24
CA ASP A 245 -18.52 -8.21 12.76
C ASP A 245 -17.09 -8.25 13.33
N LEU A 246 -16.21 -7.35 12.89
CA LEU A 246 -14.85 -7.24 13.42
C LEU A 246 -14.85 -6.55 14.79
N ASP A 247 -14.32 -7.23 15.81
CA ASP A 247 -14.00 -6.61 17.09
C ASP A 247 -12.71 -5.78 16.99
N TRP A 248 -12.85 -4.49 16.73
CA TRP A 248 -11.73 -3.55 16.62
C TRP A 248 -10.88 -3.44 17.88
N SER A 249 -11.39 -3.81 19.05
CA SER A 249 -10.64 -3.72 20.31
C SER A 249 -9.54 -4.77 20.41
N ALA A 250 -9.68 -5.88 19.67
CA ALA A 250 -8.69 -6.95 19.59
C ALA A 250 -7.47 -6.59 18.71
N TYR A 251 -7.54 -5.52 17.92
CA TYR A 251 -6.51 -5.16 16.94
C TYR A 251 -5.79 -3.85 17.27
N PRO A 252 -4.58 -3.63 16.74
CA PRO A 252 -3.90 -2.35 16.84
C PRO A 252 -4.77 -1.22 16.26
N LYS A 253 -4.86 -0.09 16.97
CA LYS A 253 -5.65 1.08 16.52
C LYS A 253 -5.25 1.58 15.13
N SER A 254 -4.01 1.34 14.71
CA SER A 254 -3.54 1.71 13.37
C SER A 254 -4.28 0.96 12.25
N LEU A 255 -4.81 -0.25 12.52
CA LEU A 255 -5.48 -1.09 11.53
C LEU A 255 -6.65 -0.38 10.85
N ALA A 256 -7.48 0.33 11.61
CA ALA A 256 -8.64 1.04 11.07
C ALA A 256 -8.26 2.05 9.98
N SER A 257 -7.14 2.76 10.18
CA SER A 257 -6.61 3.72 9.20
C SER A 257 -5.75 3.06 8.12
N GLY A 258 -5.02 2.01 8.50
CA GLY A 258 -3.96 1.35 7.74
C GLY A 258 -4.44 0.27 6.78
N LEU A 259 -5.65 -0.26 6.98
CA LEU A 259 -6.26 -1.25 6.10
C LEU A 259 -6.98 -0.57 4.93
N LYS A 260 -6.77 -1.09 3.72
CA LYS A 260 -7.46 -0.67 2.50
C LYS A 260 -7.87 -1.89 1.69
N ILE A 261 -9.12 -1.88 1.23
CA ILE A 261 -9.67 -2.91 0.35
C ILE A 261 -9.65 -2.39 -1.08
N PHE A 262 -9.13 -3.21 -1.98
CA PHE A 262 -9.14 -2.97 -3.42
C PHE A 262 -9.94 -4.07 -4.08
N GLU A 263 -10.71 -3.69 -5.10
CA GLU A 263 -11.44 -4.63 -5.94
C GLU A 263 -11.32 -4.21 -7.39
N ARG A 264 -11.20 -5.19 -8.29
CA ARG A 264 -11.18 -4.97 -9.72
C ARG A 264 -11.87 -6.11 -10.44
N TYR A 265 -12.73 -5.76 -11.38
CA TYR A 265 -13.33 -6.69 -12.32
C TYR A 265 -12.43 -6.83 -13.55
N VAL A 266 -12.12 -8.07 -13.90
CA VAL A 266 -11.27 -8.43 -15.03
C VAL A 266 -12.06 -9.31 -15.97
N SER A 267 -12.22 -8.88 -17.22
CA SER A 267 -12.86 -9.70 -18.26
C SER A 267 -11.99 -10.92 -18.56
N LEU A 268 -12.63 -12.09 -18.65
CA LEU A 268 -11.96 -13.30 -19.13
C LEU A 268 -12.12 -13.39 -20.66
N PRO A 269 -11.06 -13.79 -21.39
CA PRO A 269 -11.09 -13.96 -22.85
C PRO A 269 -11.96 -15.15 -23.30
#